data_AF-A0A1V9X342-F1
#
_entry.id   AF-A0A1V9X342-F1
#
_cell.length_a   1.000
_cell.length_b   1.000
_cell.length_c   1.000
_cell.angle_alpha   90.00
_cell.angle_beta   90.00
_cell.angle_gamma   90.00
#
_symmetry.space_group_name_H-M   'P 1'
#
loop_
_entity.id
_entity.type
_entity.pdbx_description
1 polymer ?
#
loop_
_entity_poly.entity_id
_entity_poly.type
_entity_poly.pdbx_seq_one_letter_code
_entity_poly.pdbx_strand_id
1 'polypeptide(L)'
;MFRMTSDSGEQLRLVVWKNILLRRRRPVILSLEVLWPITIFGLLVALRLVLPANYQEACYYNARALPSAGGLSLIQGLICNIDNQCLNRTQYEDIPTYPG
;
A
#
# COMPACT_ATOMS: atom_id res chain seq x y z
N MET A 1 2.77 12.49 56.22
CA MET A 1 4.09 12.84 55.65
C MET A 1 4.93 11.57 55.55
N PHE A 2 4.71 10.75 54.52
CA PHE A 2 5.53 9.55 54.29
C PHE A 2 6.72 9.96 53.41
N ARG A 3 7.88 10.12 54.04
CA ARG A 3 9.17 10.16 53.34
C ARG A 3 9.53 8.73 52.94
N MET A 4 9.64 8.47 51.65
CA MET A 4 10.43 7.37 51.09
C MET A 4 11.29 7.95 49.95
N THR A 5 12.39 8.56 50.36
CA THR A 5 13.52 8.85 49.48
C THR A 5 14.55 7.75 49.72
N SER A 6 14.92 7.00 48.65
CA SER A 6 15.94 5.93 48.60
C SER A 6 15.43 4.48 48.46
N ASP A 7 14.54 4.20 47.50
CA ASP A 7 14.15 2.81 47.16
C ASP A 7 13.69 2.60 45.70
N SER A 8 13.91 3.60 44.81
CA SER A 8 13.31 3.61 43.47
C SER A 8 13.71 2.42 42.59
N GLY A 9 14.93 1.88 42.76
CA GLY A 9 15.43 0.74 42.00
C GLY A 9 14.86 -0.61 42.46
N GLU A 10 14.74 -0.84 43.77
CA GLU A 10 14.19 -2.08 44.33
C GLU A 10 12.67 -2.16 44.09
N GLN A 11 11.95 -1.03 44.17
CA GLN A 11 10.54 -0.98 43.78
C GLN A 11 10.33 -1.26 42.29
N LEU A 12 11.19 -0.72 41.41
CA LEU A 12 11.16 -1.04 39.97
C LEU A 12 11.39 -2.53 39.74
N ARG A 13 12.37 -3.12 40.43
CA ARG A 13 12.69 -4.55 40.33
C ARG A 13 11.52 -5.43 40.73
N LEU A 14 10.83 -5.10 41.84
CA LEU A 14 9.65 -5.84 42.30
C LEU A 14 8.49 -5.75 41.30
N VAL A 15 8.26 -4.58 40.69
CA VAL A 15 7.23 -4.38 39.68
C VAL A 15 7.54 -5.15 38.38
N VAL A 16 8.79 -5.09 37.90
CA VAL A 16 9.22 -5.85 36.72
C VAL A 16 9.13 -7.35 36.97
N TRP A 17 9.59 -7.82 38.13
CA TRP A 17 9.49 -9.23 38.53
C TRP A 17 8.05 -9.73 38.54
N LYS A 18 7.13 -8.94 39.10
CA LYS A 18 5.69 -9.25 39.10
C LYS A 18 5.14 -9.36 37.67
N ASN A 19 5.49 -8.44 36.78
CA ASN A 19 5.07 -8.47 35.37
C ASN A 19 5.63 -9.68 34.59
N ILE A 20 6.90 -10.04 34.82
CA ILE A 20 7.53 -11.23 34.24
C ILE A 20 6.84 -12.50 34.74
N LEU A 21 6.57 -12.60 36.04
CA LEU A 21 5.90 -13.77 36.62
C LEU A 21 4.47 -13.94 36.06
N LEU A 22 3.75 -12.83 35.87
CA LEU A 22 2.43 -12.79 35.24
C LEU A 22 2.46 -13.28 33.79
N ARG A 23 3.41 -12.79 32.99
CA ARG A 23 3.62 -13.26 31.60
C ARG A 23 3.99 -14.74 31.56
N ARG A 24 4.81 -15.23 32.49
CA ARG A 24 5.21 -16.65 32.58
C ARG A 24 4.04 -17.59 32.94
N ARG A 25 3.05 -17.11 33.68
CA ARG A 25 1.82 -17.88 34.02
C ARG A 25 0.79 -17.92 32.89
N ARG A 26 0.94 -17.10 31.84
CA ARG A 26 0.04 -17.07 30.67
C ARG A 26 0.84 -17.28 29.37
N PRO A 27 1.52 -18.43 29.21
CA PRO A 27 2.35 -18.68 28.03
C PRO A 27 1.52 -18.70 26.73
N VAL A 28 0.25 -19.09 26.79
CA VAL A 28 -0.66 -19.13 25.64
C VAL A 28 -0.89 -17.74 25.04
N ILE A 29 -1.22 -16.76 25.89
CA ILE A 29 -1.48 -15.38 25.44
C ILE A 29 -0.19 -14.74 24.90
N LEU A 30 0.94 -14.98 25.55
CA LEU A 30 2.24 -14.47 25.08
C LEU A 30 2.63 -15.10 23.73
N SER A 31 2.37 -16.40 23.54
CA SER A 31 2.61 -17.07 22.27
C SER A 31 1.72 -16.50 21.17
N LEU A 32 0.44 -16.25 21.44
CA LEU A 32 -0.47 -15.62 20.48
C LEU A 32 -0.03 -14.19 20.12
N GLU A 33 0.42 -13.41 21.11
CA GLU A 33 0.94 -12.04 20.90
C GLU A 33 2.19 -12.03 20.00
N VAL A 34 3.01 -13.08 20.04
CA VAL A 34 4.19 -13.24 19.17
C VAL A 34 3.85 -13.89 17.83
N LEU A 35 2.93 -14.85 17.80
CA LEU A 35 2.49 -15.49 16.57
C LEU A 35 1.74 -14.52 15.68
N TRP A 36 0.93 -13.63 16.25
CA TRP A 36 0.15 -12.63 15.51
C TRP A 36 0.97 -11.73 14.55
N PRO A 37 2.07 -11.07 14.97
CA PRO A 37 2.90 -10.33 14.03
C PRO A 37 3.53 -11.24 12.98
N ILE A 38 3.98 -12.44 13.35
CA ILE A 38 4.56 -13.41 12.41
C ILE A 38 3.54 -13.81 11.34
N THR A 39 2.28 -14.06 11.71
CA THR A 39 1.23 -14.39 10.74
C THR A 39 0.90 -13.23 9.83
N ILE A 40 0.85 -11.99 10.33
CA ILE A 40 0.65 -10.79 9.49
C ILE A 40 1.79 -10.65 8.49
N PHE A 41 3.04 -10.76 8.92
CA PHE A 41 4.19 -10.70 8.02
C PHE A 41 4.16 -11.81 6.96
N GLY A 42 3.87 -13.05 7.37
CA GLY A 42 3.73 -14.17 6.45
C GLY A 42 2.63 -13.95 5.41
N LEU A 43 1.47 -13.45 5.84
CA LEU A 43 0.36 -13.11 4.94
C LEU A 43 0.76 -12.03 3.93
N LEU A 44 1.42 -10.97 4.37
CA LEU A 44 1.88 -9.90 3.48
C LEU A 44 2.86 -10.41 2.43
N VAL A 45 3.79 -11.30 2.81
CA VAL A 45 4.73 -11.92 1.86
C VAL A 45 3.97 -12.81 0.87
N ALA A 46 3.05 -13.66 1.35
CA ALA A 46 2.24 -14.50 0.47
C ALA A 46 1.43 -13.66 -0.53
N LEU A 47 0.84 -12.56 -0.07
CA LEU A 47 0.15 -11.60 -0.94
C LEU A 47 1.08 -11.02 -2.00
N ARG A 48 2.33 -10.66 -1.67
CA ARG A 48 3.31 -10.17 -2.66
C ARG A 48 3.71 -11.22 -3.69
N LEU A 49 3.71 -12.49 -3.32
CA LEU A 49 4.01 -13.59 -4.24
C LEU A 49 2.84 -13.87 -5.19
N VAL A 50 1.61 -13.79 -4.68
CA VAL A 50 0.38 -14.03 -5.47
C VAL A 50 0.00 -12.81 -6.32
N LEU A 51 0.25 -11.60 -5.81
CA LEU A 51 0.02 -10.32 -6.46
C LEU A 51 1.38 -9.71 -6.84
N PRO A 52 2.09 -10.27 -7.85
CA PRO A 52 3.35 -9.70 -8.29
C PRO A 52 3.11 -8.24 -8.69
N ALA A 53 4.01 -7.37 -8.25
CA ALA A 53 4.01 -5.99 -8.70
C ALA A 53 4.35 -5.98 -10.19
N ASN A 54 3.33 -5.89 -11.04
CA ASN A 54 3.53 -5.72 -12.47
C ASN A 54 4.14 -4.34 -12.70
N TYR A 55 5.39 -4.34 -13.13
CA TYR A 55 6.04 -3.13 -13.63
C TYR A 55 5.35 -2.76 -14.95
N GLN A 56 4.53 -1.71 -14.90
CA GLN A 56 3.95 -1.15 -16.12
C GLN A 56 4.98 -0.19 -16.70
N GLU A 57 5.38 -0.42 -17.95
CA GLU A 57 6.25 0.49 -18.68
C GLU A 57 5.54 1.85 -18.88
N ALA A 58 6.32 2.88 -19.23
CA ALA A 58 5.78 4.22 -19.46
C ALA A 58 4.74 4.20 -20.60
N CYS A 59 3.48 4.33 -20.20
CA CYS A 59 2.31 4.28 -21.08
C CYS A 59 1.87 5.69 -21.49
N TYR A 60 1.73 5.93 -22.78
CA TYR A 60 1.28 7.21 -23.33
C TYR A 60 -0.12 7.08 -23.91
N TYR A 61 -0.98 8.06 -23.64
CA TYR A 61 -2.35 8.11 -24.16
C TYR A 61 -2.52 9.35 -25.02
N ASN A 62 -3.05 9.19 -26.24
CA ASN A 62 -3.32 10.31 -27.14
C ASN A 62 -4.33 11.30 -26.52
N ALA A 63 -4.18 12.59 -26.86
CA ALA A 63 -5.07 13.63 -26.36
C ALA A 63 -6.51 13.45 -26.87
N ARG A 64 -7.48 13.68 -26.00
CA ARG A 64 -8.91 13.73 -26.36
C ARG A 64 -9.27 15.16 -26.75
N ALA A 65 -9.98 15.31 -27.87
CA ALA A 65 -10.59 16.58 -28.21
C ALA A 65 -11.70 16.92 -27.21
N LEU A 66 -11.76 18.18 -26.79
CA LEU A 66 -12.85 18.72 -25.98
C LEU A 66 -13.95 19.29 -26.89
N PRO A 67 -15.18 19.52 -26.38
CA PRO A 67 -16.27 20.10 -27.18
C PRO A 67 -15.91 21.46 -27.82
N SER A 68 -14.98 22.20 -27.20
CA SER A 68 -14.46 23.49 -27.68
C SER A 68 -13.56 23.39 -28.92
N ALA A 69 -12.96 22.22 -29.19
CA ALA A 69 -12.17 21.95 -30.39
C ALA A 69 -13.04 21.56 -31.61
N GLY A 70 -14.37 21.54 -31.44
CA GLY A 70 -15.35 21.16 -32.45
C GLY A 70 -15.97 19.79 -32.18
N GLY A 71 -17.28 19.66 -32.44
CA GLY A 71 -18.04 18.43 -32.18
C GLY A 71 -17.61 17.23 -33.03
N LEU A 72 -17.12 17.46 -34.25
CA LEU A 72 -16.64 16.37 -35.12
C LEU A 72 -15.38 15.71 -34.56
N SER A 73 -14.37 16.51 -34.19
CA SER A 73 -13.11 16.01 -33.61
C SER A 73 -13.34 15.31 -32.27
N LEU A 74 -14.33 15.75 -31.49
CA LEU A 74 -14.78 15.09 -30.26
C LEU A 74 -15.31 13.68 -30.55
N ILE A 75 -16.28 13.57 -31.47
CA ILE A 75 -16.93 12.31 -31.81
C ILE A 75 -15.92 11.34 -32.45
N GLN A 76 -15.12 11.83 -33.40
CA GLN A 76 -14.09 11.04 -34.06
C GLN A 76 -13.06 10.52 -33.05
N GLY A 77 -12.61 11.36 -32.13
CA GLY A 77 -11.71 10.91 -31.07
C GLY A 77 -12.34 9.96 -30.06
N LEU A 78 -13.65 10.03 -29.84
CA LEU A 78 -14.37 9.12 -28.95
C LEU A 78 -14.59 7.74 -29.59
N ILE A 79 -14.97 7.71 -30.87
CA ILE A 79 -15.17 6.46 -31.63
C ILE A 79 -13.84 5.78 -31.95
N CYS A 80 -12.85 6.51 -32.46
CA CYS A 80 -11.62 5.89 -32.97
C CYS A 80 -10.66 5.41 -31.87
N ASN A 81 -10.74 5.95 -30.65
CA ASN A 81 -9.87 5.55 -29.54
C ASN A 81 -10.68 5.17 -28.29
N ILE A 82 -11.81 4.47 -28.41
CA ILE A 82 -12.68 4.20 -27.24
C ILE A 82 -12.02 3.35 -26.15
N ASP A 83 -11.13 2.44 -26.55
CA ASP A 83 -10.49 1.46 -25.67
C ASP A 83 -9.36 2.06 -24.80
N ASN A 84 -8.95 3.31 -25.06
CA ASN A 84 -7.76 3.94 -24.46
C ASN A 84 -6.54 3.01 -24.59
N GLN A 85 -6.11 2.72 -25.83
CA GLN A 85 -4.94 1.88 -26.00
C GLN A 85 -3.69 2.58 -25.44
N CYS A 86 -2.88 1.79 -24.75
CA CYS A 86 -1.59 2.22 -24.24
C CYS A 86 -0.58 2.29 -25.39
N LEU A 87 -0.01 3.47 -25.63
CA LEU A 87 0.96 3.71 -26.70
C LEU A 87 2.38 3.84 -26.14
N ASN A 88 3.35 3.41 -26.94
CA ASN A 88 4.75 3.69 -26.69
C ASN A 88 5.08 5.14 -27.06
N ARG A 89 6.20 5.66 -26.55
CA ARG A 89 6.66 7.03 -26.82
C ARG A 89 6.79 7.37 -28.31
N THR A 90 7.06 6.39 -29.16
CA THR A 90 7.21 6.56 -30.62
C THR A 90 5.88 6.67 -31.37
N GLN A 91 4.80 6.18 -30.79
CA GLN A 91 3.45 6.17 -31.39
C GLN A 91 2.52 7.22 -30.78
N TYR A 92 3.00 7.92 -29.75
CA TYR A 92 2.26 8.99 -29.09
C TYR A 92 2.23 10.25 -29.97
N GLU A 93 1.05 10.83 -30.11
CA GLU A 93 0.86 12.08 -30.83
C GLU A 93 0.03 13.07 -30.00
N ASP A 94 0.53 14.32 -29.91
CA ASP A 94 -0.15 15.39 -29.17
C ASP A 94 -1.49 15.78 -29.82
N ILE A 95 -1.60 15.67 -31.14
CA ILE A 95 -2.81 15.94 -31.93
C ILE A 95 -3.05 14.74 -32.86
N PRO A 96 -3.92 13.78 -32.47
CA PRO A 96 -4.10 12.55 -33.22
C PRO A 96 -4.79 12.79 -34.58
N THR A 97 -4.19 12.28 -35.65
CA THR A 97 -4.78 12.26 -36.99
C THR A 97 -5.44 10.90 -37.22
N TYR A 98 -6.76 10.88 -37.37
CA TYR A 98 -7.50 9.64 -37.62
C TYR A 98 -7.56 9.39 -39.14
N PRO A 99 -7.06 8.24 -39.64
CA PRO A 99 -7.27 7.87 -41.03
C PRO A 99 -8.77 7.65 -41.26
N GLY A 100 -9.27 8.23 -42.35
CA GLY A 100 -10.67 8.10 -42.80
C GLY A 100 -10.91 6.87 -43.65
#